data_AF-A0A679NMZ1-F1
#
_entry.id   AF-A0A679NMZ1-F1
#
_cell.length_a   1.000
_cell.length_b   1.000
_cell.length_c   1.000
_cell.angle_alpha   90.00
_cell.angle_beta   90.00
_cell.angle_gamma   90.00
#
_symmetry.space_group_name_H-M   'P 1'
#
loop_
_entity.id
_entity.type
_entity.pdbx_description
1 polymer ?
#
loop_
_entity_poly.entity_id
_entity_poly.type
_entity_poly.pdbx_seq_one_letter_code
_entity_poly.pdbx_strand_id
1 'polypeptide(L)'
;MSTDGTQTAELDKHMAQDLVKEIAKERGYLGEEQLARIGEINPELRREVEEALLRKDEMIGSAVLTLARNLYTSNARFVFELLQNADDNDYSTAVSQGQDPYVSFKVHPDKVTIECNENGFTHENLKAICAIGKSSKVGAAGYIGEKGIGFKSVFMAAWKVHIQSHKFSFSFTHRKGDSGLGMVTPVWEETDEAAGDSSTRITLLLHTSEDPEEDERRRDTIRLQFQDLQHTILLFLQKLRKVQVSFYDNDDVQTATTVYSLHGSNPATIRKETSDGVEERQYHVTKHVTENIPRSENRTYSDERDRADSSTEVVLAFPLTDTGTPIVENQDVFAFLPMRPMGFKFLIHTDFVTEASRQGIVVTSLRNRALLKGIAAVSSKPSKNSVAIRHSNTNGCAGYLNETAILGTVFGRVS
;
A
#
# COMPACT_ATOMS: atom_id res chain seq x y z
N MET A 1 -30.75 9.66 -38.91
CA MET A 1 -30.52 10.04 -37.50
C MET A 1 -30.95 8.86 -36.64
N SER A 2 -30.01 7.99 -36.29
CA SER A 2 -30.20 7.00 -35.25
C SER A 2 -29.01 7.19 -34.31
N THR A 3 -29.28 7.83 -33.19
CA THR A 3 -28.33 7.99 -32.10
C THR A 3 -28.17 6.65 -31.44
N ASP A 4 -27.01 6.04 -31.69
CA ASP A 4 -26.45 4.95 -30.93
C ASP A 4 -26.18 5.45 -29.51
N GLY A 5 -26.90 4.90 -28.55
CA GLY A 5 -26.75 5.20 -27.13
C GLY A 5 -26.55 3.89 -26.41
N THR A 6 -25.33 3.35 -26.48
CA THR A 6 -24.93 2.22 -25.64
C THR A 6 -24.88 2.72 -24.19
N GLN A 7 -26.02 2.66 -23.49
CA GLN A 7 -26.06 2.81 -22.04
C GLN A 7 -25.24 1.66 -21.45
N THR A 8 -24.06 1.96 -20.90
CA THR A 8 -23.39 1.07 -19.96
C THR A 8 -24.34 0.83 -18.80
N ALA A 9 -24.86 -0.40 -18.67
CA ALA A 9 -25.73 -0.78 -17.58
C ALA A 9 -25.01 -0.51 -16.24
N GLU A 10 -25.66 0.25 -15.36
CA GLU A 10 -25.17 0.53 -14.03
C GLU A 10 -25.09 -0.78 -13.24
N LEU A 11 -23.95 -1.05 -12.59
CA LEU A 11 -23.72 -2.31 -11.89
C LEU A 11 -24.71 -2.42 -10.71
N ASP A 12 -25.61 -3.41 -10.76
CA ASP A 12 -26.50 -3.71 -9.64
C ASP A 12 -25.91 -4.80 -8.70
N LYS A 13 -26.57 -5.04 -7.56
CA LYS A 13 -26.12 -6.01 -6.55
C LYS A 13 -26.12 -7.45 -7.08
N HIS A 14 -27.07 -7.80 -7.94
CA HIS A 14 -27.16 -9.14 -8.51
C HIS A 14 -26.00 -9.38 -9.48
N MET A 15 -25.70 -8.41 -10.34
CA MET A 15 -24.55 -8.45 -11.24
C MET A 15 -23.24 -8.54 -10.45
N ALA A 16 -23.08 -7.77 -9.38
CA ALA A 16 -21.92 -7.84 -8.50
C ALA A 16 -21.75 -9.23 -7.86
N GLN A 17 -22.86 -9.83 -7.40
CA GLN A 17 -22.88 -11.17 -6.83
C GLN A 17 -22.52 -12.24 -7.86
N ASP A 18 -23.06 -12.15 -9.07
CA ASP A 18 -22.78 -13.09 -10.15
C ASP A 18 -21.31 -13.06 -10.55
N LEU A 19 -20.70 -11.88 -10.62
CA LEU A 19 -19.27 -11.73 -10.89
C LEU A 19 -18.40 -12.39 -9.80
N VAL A 20 -18.75 -12.24 -8.53
CA VAL A 20 -18.05 -12.90 -7.42
C VAL A 20 -18.16 -14.42 -7.55
N LYS A 21 -19.37 -14.93 -7.83
CA LYS A 21 -19.63 -16.37 -8.04
C LYS A 21 -18.88 -16.92 -9.26
N GLU A 22 -18.83 -16.16 -10.35
CA GLU A 22 -18.11 -16.53 -11.58
C GLU A 22 -16.62 -16.71 -11.30
N ILE A 23 -15.97 -15.73 -10.66
CA ILE A 23 -14.55 -15.81 -10.31
C ILE A 23 -14.28 -16.98 -9.36
N ALA A 24 -15.13 -17.19 -8.35
CA ALA A 24 -15.00 -18.32 -7.45
C ALA A 24 -15.05 -19.66 -8.22
N LYS A 25 -16.00 -19.79 -9.15
CA LYS A 25 -16.16 -20.98 -9.99
C LYS A 25 -14.95 -21.21 -10.90
N GLU A 26 -14.38 -20.18 -11.50
CA GLU A 26 -13.15 -20.27 -12.31
C GLU A 26 -11.95 -20.80 -11.50
N ARG A 27 -11.92 -20.53 -10.19
CA ARG A 27 -10.91 -21.06 -9.27
C ARG A 27 -11.21 -22.49 -8.80
N GLY A 28 -12.35 -23.04 -9.19
CA GLY A 28 -12.81 -24.37 -8.80
C GLY A 28 -13.36 -24.43 -7.38
N TYR A 29 -13.86 -23.30 -6.86
CA TYR A 29 -14.58 -23.27 -5.59
C TYR A 29 -15.93 -23.96 -5.72
N LEU A 30 -16.23 -24.85 -4.77
CA LEU A 30 -17.57 -25.39 -4.53
C LEU A 30 -18.02 -24.88 -3.15
N GLY A 31 -19.19 -24.25 -3.09
CA GLY A 31 -19.77 -23.82 -1.83
C GLY A 31 -20.36 -24.99 -1.05
N GLU A 32 -20.64 -24.74 0.24
CA GLU A 32 -21.19 -25.76 1.14
C GLU A 32 -22.51 -26.34 0.65
N GLU A 33 -23.35 -25.55 -0.01
CA GLU A 33 -24.61 -26.04 -0.58
C GLU A 33 -24.37 -27.12 -1.65
N GLN A 34 -23.39 -26.93 -2.54
CA GLN A 34 -23.07 -27.94 -3.55
C GLN A 34 -22.42 -29.18 -2.94
N LEU A 35 -21.52 -29.01 -1.97
CA LEU A 35 -20.87 -30.13 -1.27
C LEU A 35 -21.87 -30.93 -0.43
N ALA A 36 -22.82 -30.25 0.23
CA ALA A 36 -23.90 -30.88 0.97
C ALA A 36 -24.78 -31.73 0.05
N ARG A 37 -25.18 -31.21 -1.12
CA ARG A 37 -25.93 -31.98 -2.12
C ARG A 37 -25.16 -33.22 -2.61
N ILE A 38 -23.84 -33.13 -2.78
CA ILE A 38 -23.01 -34.31 -3.10
C ILE A 38 -23.03 -35.30 -1.94
N GLY A 39 -22.89 -34.83 -0.70
CA GLY A 39 -22.93 -35.66 0.50
C GLY A 39 -24.27 -36.35 0.74
N GLU A 40 -25.38 -35.69 0.39
CA GLU A 40 -26.72 -36.28 0.42
C GLU A 40 -26.86 -37.44 -0.59
N ILE A 41 -26.17 -37.37 -1.73
CA ILE A 41 -26.15 -38.44 -2.73
C ILE A 41 -25.21 -39.56 -2.30
N ASN A 42 -23.99 -39.21 -1.89
CA ASN A 42 -22.94 -40.15 -1.51
C ASN A 42 -21.88 -39.46 -0.61
N PRO A 43 -21.82 -39.80 0.69
CA PRO A 43 -20.84 -39.25 1.63
C PRO A 43 -19.39 -39.54 1.24
N GLU A 44 -19.11 -40.74 0.72
CA GLU A 44 -17.77 -41.11 0.25
C GLU A 44 -17.35 -40.26 -0.97
N LEU A 45 -18.27 -40.00 -1.90
CA LEU A 45 -18.02 -39.15 -3.05
C LEU A 45 -17.77 -37.69 -2.64
N ARG A 46 -18.49 -37.16 -1.64
CA ARG A 46 -18.19 -35.84 -1.06
C ARG A 46 -16.75 -35.78 -0.58
N ARG A 47 -16.32 -36.79 0.19
CA ARG A 47 -14.95 -36.86 0.71
C ARG A 47 -13.91 -36.95 -0.41
N GLU A 48 -14.15 -37.76 -1.43
CA GLU A 48 -13.24 -37.88 -2.58
C GLU A 48 -13.10 -36.55 -3.34
N VAL A 49 -14.21 -35.83 -3.54
CA VAL A 49 -14.22 -34.51 -4.18
C VAL A 49 -13.46 -33.49 -3.33
N GLU A 50 -13.71 -33.45 -2.02
CA GLU A 50 -13.00 -32.58 -1.07
C GLU A 50 -11.49 -32.86 -1.08
N GLU A 51 -11.06 -34.13 -1.02
CA GLU A 51 -9.65 -34.52 -1.10
C GLU A 51 -9.00 -34.12 -2.43
N ALA A 52 -9.70 -34.31 -3.55
CA ALA A 52 -9.19 -33.94 -4.87
C ALA A 52 -9.02 -32.42 -5.02
N LEU A 53 -9.99 -31.64 -4.51
CA LEU A 53 -9.91 -30.18 -4.48
C LEU A 53 -8.77 -29.70 -3.59
N LEU A 54 -8.62 -30.25 -2.38
CA LEU A 54 -7.52 -29.91 -1.48
C LEU A 54 -6.15 -30.14 -2.13
N ARG A 55 -5.92 -31.30 -2.75
CA ARG A 55 -4.64 -31.58 -3.45
C ARG A 55 -4.38 -30.61 -4.60
N LYS A 56 -5.42 -30.25 -5.37
CA LYS A 56 -5.32 -29.24 -6.44
C LYS A 56 -4.94 -27.88 -5.86
N ASP A 57 -5.58 -27.52 -4.76
CA ASP A 57 -5.42 -26.21 -4.13
C ASP A 57 -4.07 -26.08 -3.45
N GLU A 58 -3.52 -27.14 -2.83
CA GLU A 58 -2.18 -27.15 -2.26
C GLU A 58 -1.10 -26.85 -3.31
N MET A 59 -1.24 -27.38 -4.53
CA MET A 59 -0.31 -27.13 -5.63
C MET A 59 -0.29 -25.65 -6.06
N ILE A 60 -1.44 -24.97 -6.05
CA ILE A 60 -1.58 -23.57 -6.50
C ILE A 60 -1.33 -22.58 -5.35
N GLY A 61 -1.91 -22.86 -4.19
CA GLY A 61 -1.93 -21.98 -3.03
C GLY A 61 -0.59 -21.92 -2.28
N SER A 62 0.26 -22.96 -2.37
CA SER A 62 1.62 -22.94 -1.79
C SER A 62 2.48 -21.78 -2.32
N ALA A 63 2.33 -21.41 -3.60
CA ALA A 63 2.99 -20.25 -4.18
C ALA A 63 2.46 -18.93 -3.58
N VAL A 64 1.13 -18.79 -3.46
CA VAL A 64 0.49 -17.62 -2.84
C VAL A 64 0.93 -17.46 -1.38
N LEU A 65 0.98 -18.57 -0.63
CA LEU A 65 1.39 -18.60 0.76
C LEU A 65 2.86 -18.21 0.95
N THR A 66 3.75 -18.72 0.09
CA THR A 66 5.17 -18.36 0.11
C THR A 66 5.36 -16.87 -0.14
N LEU A 67 4.64 -16.32 -1.13
CA LEU A 67 4.70 -14.90 -1.46
C LEU A 67 4.14 -14.02 -0.33
N ALA A 68 2.99 -14.38 0.25
CA ALA A 68 2.39 -13.65 1.36
C ALA A 68 3.32 -13.63 2.59
N ARG A 69 3.95 -14.76 2.93
CA ARG A 69 4.94 -14.86 4.02
C ARG A 69 6.17 -13.99 3.79
N ASN A 70 6.74 -14.03 2.58
CA ASN A 70 7.91 -13.21 2.22
C ASN A 70 7.63 -11.70 2.29
N LEU A 71 6.37 -11.30 2.09
CA LEU A 71 5.95 -9.90 2.27
C LEU A 71 5.67 -9.53 3.72
N TYR A 72 5.45 -10.48 4.63
CA TYR A 72 5.11 -10.18 6.02
C TYR A 72 6.32 -10.08 6.94
N THR A 73 7.44 -10.72 6.60
CA THR A 73 8.66 -10.78 7.45
C THR A 73 9.39 -9.44 7.65
N SER A 74 8.84 -8.30 7.21
CA SER A 74 9.32 -6.97 7.60
C SER A 74 8.26 -6.20 8.38
N ASN A 75 8.64 -5.72 9.57
CA ASN A 75 7.81 -5.22 10.68
C ASN A 75 6.78 -4.10 10.41
N ALA A 76 6.54 -3.67 9.17
CA ALA A 76 5.48 -2.69 8.84
C ALA A 76 4.81 -2.93 7.48
N ARG A 77 5.10 -4.04 6.78
CA ARG A 77 4.86 -4.12 5.33
C ARG A 77 3.38 -4.02 4.95
N PHE A 78 2.50 -4.73 5.65
CA PHE A 78 1.11 -4.82 5.22
C PHE A 78 0.34 -3.50 5.39
N VAL A 79 0.64 -2.70 6.44
CA VAL A 79 0.02 -1.37 6.64
C VAL A 79 0.32 -0.44 5.47
N PHE A 80 1.56 -0.47 5.00
CA PHE A 80 1.99 0.33 3.87
C PHE A 80 1.42 -0.19 2.55
N GLU A 81 1.30 -1.50 2.35
CA GLU A 81 0.60 -2.06 1.18
C GLU A 81 -0.89 -1.65 1.18
N LEU A 82 -1.55 -1.60 2.35
CA LEU A 82 -2.92 -1.08 2.49
C LEU A 82 -2.99 0.42 2.14
N LEU A 83 -2.04 1.22 2.62
CA LEU A 83 -1.96 2.65 2.30
C LEU A 83 -1.75 2.88 0.79
N GLN A 84 -0.92 2.05 0.15
CA GLN A 84 -0.72 2.05 -1.31
C GLN A 84 -2.00 1.71 -2.06
N ASN A 85 -2.68 0.64 -1.66
CA ASN A 85 -3.95 0.26 -2.27
C ASN A 85 -4.98 1.41 -2.15
N ALA A 86 -5.01 2.10 -1.02
CA ALA A 86 -5.85 3.27 -0.85
C ALA A 86 -5.41 4.43 -1.78
N ASP A 87 -4.12 4.77 -1.85
CA ASP A 87 -3.64 5.85 -2.73
C ASP A 87 -3.85 5.56 -4.23
N ASP A 88 -3.88 4.29 -4.63
CA ASP A 88 -4.13 3.88 -6.00
C ASP A 88 -5.61 4.00 -6.43
N ASN A 89 -6.55 4.12 -5.48
CA ASN A 89 -7.98 4.19 -5.75
C ASN A 89 -8.40 5.43 -6.58
N ASP A 90 -9.59 5.40 -7.16
CA ASP A 90 -10.17 6.56 -7.86
C ASP A 90 -11.00 7.41 -6.90
N TYR A 91 -10.60 8.66 -6.70
CA TYR A 91 -11.28 9.63 -5.82
C TYR A 91 -11.95 10.76 -6.60
N SER A 92 -12.16 10.60 -7.92
CA SER A 92 -12.69 11.67 -8.77
C SER A 92 -14.05 12.21 -8.29
N THR A 93 -14.93 11.37 -7.71
CA THR A 93 -16.20 11.83 -7.15
C THR A 93 -15.98 12.72 -5.92
N ALA A 94 -15.18 12.26 -4.95
CA ALA A 94 -14.85 13.03 -3.75
C ALA A 94 -14.21 14.39 -4.11
N VAL A 95 -13.24 14.38 -5.03
CA VAL A 95 -12.58 15.60 -5.51
C VAL A 95 -13.57 16.54 -6.20
N SER A 96 -14.50 16.01 -7.02
CA SER A 96 -15.53 16.84 -7.68
C SER A 96 -16.50 17.51 -6.70
N GLN A 97 -16.66 16.92 -5.51
CA GLN A 97 -17.47 17.44 -4.41
C GLN A 97 -16.68 18.35 -3.45
N GLY A 98 -15.41 18.66 -3.76
CA GLY A 98 -14.56 19.48 -2.90
C GLY A 98 -14.11 18.77 -1.63
N GLN A 99 -14.14 17.43 -1.59
CA GLN A 99 -13.67 16.64 -0.46
C GLN A 99 -12.22 16.17 -0.70
N ASP A 100 -11.43 16.15 0.37
CA ASP A 100 -10.10 15.58 0.35
C ASP A 100 -10.16 14.04 0.30
N PRO A 101 -9.41 13.39 -0.62
CA PRO A 101 -9.22 11.94 -0.60
C PRO A 101 -8.61 11.48 0.73
N TYR A 102 -9.25 10.51 1.38
CA TYR A 102 -8.80 10.01 2.68
C TYR A 102 -8.81 8.49 2.79
N VAL A 103 -8.04 8.01 3.76
CA VAL A 103 -8.14 6.67 4.32
C VAL A 103 -8.15 6.74 5.84
N SER A 104 -8.97 5.94 6.49
CA SER A 104 -9.00 5.78 7.94
C SER A 104 -8.77 4.32 8.32
N PHE A 105 -8.00 4.12 9.39
CA PHE A 105 -7.71 2.82 9.98
C PHE A 105 -8.27 2.82 11.40
N LYS A 106 -9.21 1.92 11.69
CA LYS A 106 -9.73 1.66 13.03
C LYS A 106 -9.13 0.34 13.51
N VAL A 107 -8.29 0.41 14.52
CA VAL A 107 -7.52 -0.72 15.05
C VAL A 107 -8.14 -1.15 16.37
N HIS A 108 -8.80 -2.30 16.34
CA HIS A 108 -9.40 -2.97 17.49
C HIS A 108 -8.52 -4.16 17.90
N PRO A 109 -8.76 -4.75 19.09
CA PRO A 109 -8.03 -5.95 19.51
C PRO A 109 -8.24 -7.13 18.55
N ASP A 110 -9.44 -7.31 18.01
CA ASP A 110 -9.84 -8.47 17.20
C ASP A 110 -9.94 -8.18 15.70
N LYS A 111 -9.93 -6.92 15.29
CA LYS A 111 -10.09 -6.50 13.90
C LYS A 111 -9.36 -5.21 13.55
N VAL A 112 -9.12 -5.02 12.26
CA VAL A 112 -8.73 -3.72 11.69
C VAL A 112 -9.70 -3.36 10.58
N THR A 113 -10.34 -2.20 10.68
CA THR A 113 -11.23 -1.68 9.64
C THR A 113 -10.56 -0.54 8.90
N ILE A 114 -10.52 -0.65 7.57
CA ILE A 114 -10.01 0.37 6.65
C ILE A 114 -11.21 0.98 5.94
N GLU A 115 -11.32 2.30 5.94
CA GLU A 115 -12.37 3.03 5.22
C GLU A 115 -11.75 4.13 4.37
N CYS A 116 -12.24 4.30 3.14
CA CYS A 116 -11.87 5.43 2.29
C CYS A 116 -13.11 6.07 1.68
N ASN A 117 -12.93 7.16 0.93
CA ASN A 117 -13.98 7.84 0.17
C ASN A 117 -13.77 7.73 -1.35
N GLU A 118 -13.35 6.56 -1.83
CA GLU A 118 -13.10 6.32 -3.25
C GLU A 118 -14.40 6.09 -4.05
N ASN A 119 -14.36 5.89 -5.37
CA ASN A 119 -15.57 5.73 -6.18
C ASN A 119 -16.26 4.36 -5.99
N GLY A 120 -15.54 3.38 -5.47
CA GLY A 120 -15.95 2.00 -5.29
C GLY A 120 -15.29 1.06 -6.30
N PHE A 121 -15.29 -0.23 -5.97
CA PHE A 121 -14.72 -1.29 -6.79
C PHE A 121 -15.46 -1.43 -8.11
N THR A 122 -14.69 -1.53 -9.19
CA THR A 122 -15.17 -2.02 -10.48
C THR A 122 -14.97 -3.52 -10.61
N HIS A 123 -15.51 -4.10 -11.68
CA HIS A 123 -15.25 -5.48 -12.07
C HIS A 123 -13.74 -5.77 -12.23
N GLU A 124 -12.98 -4.82 -12.80
CA GLU A 124 -11.53 -4.92 -12.94
C GLU A 124 -10.83 -4.91 -11.59
N ASN A 125 -11.31 -4.15 -10.60
CA ASN A 125 -10.77 -4.19 -9.24
C ASN A 125 -10.99 -5.56 -8.60
N LEU A 126 -12.21 -6.12 -8.72
CA LEU A 126 -12.52 -7.46 -8.22
C LEU A 126 -11.61 -8.52 -8.87
N LYS A 127 -11.43 -8.48 -10.19
CA LYS A 127 -10.51 -9.40 -10.89
C LYS A 127 -9.06 -9.22 -10.46
N ALA A 128 -8.59 -7.98 -10.32
CA ALA A 128 -7.23 -7.67 -9.93
C ALA A 128 -6.92 -8.13 -8.50
N ILE A 129 -7.85 -7.94 -7.56
CA ILE A 129 -7.66 -8.39 -6.17
C ILE A 129 -7.74 -9.91 -6.05
N CYS A 130 -8.36 -10.63 -6.98
CA CYS A 130 -8.38 -12.11 -7.02
C CYS A 130 -7.21 -12.71 -7.84
N ALA A 131 -6.32 -11.90 -8.41
CA ALA A 131 -5.22 -12.38 -9.23
C ALA A 131 -4.06 -12.97 -8.41
N ILE A 132 -3.40 -14.00 -8.95
CA ILE A 132 -2.15 -14.59 -8.43
C ILE A 132 -1.06 -14.26 -9.44
N GLY A 133 -0.07 -13.43 -9.08
CA GLY A 133 1.25 -13.34 -9.74
C GLY A 133 1.32 -13.14 -11.26
N LYS A 134 0.21 -12.89 -11.97
CA LYS A 134 0.18 -12.60 -13.42
C LYS A 134 -0.33 -11.19 -13.62
N SER A 135 0.57 -10.22 -13.50
CA SER A 135 0.29 -8.83 -13.83
C SER A 135 0.54 -8.57 -15.31
N SER A 136 -0.50 -8.64 -16.12
CA SER A 136 -0.57 -7.93 -17.41
C SER A 136 -0.86 -6.46 -17.12
N LYS A 137 0.17 -5.67 -16.80
CA LYS A 137 0.21 -4.22 -16.96
C LYS A 137 1.66 -3.74 -16.84
N VAL A 138 2.13 -3.23 -17.98
CA VAL A 138 3.39 -2.52 -18.26
C VAL A 138 3.83 -1.62 -17.11
N GLY A 139 5.15 -1.53 -16.92
CA GLY A 139 5.86 -0.77 -15.89
C GLY A 139 5.27 0.60 -15.56
N ALA A 140 4.39 0.64 -14.57
CA ALA A 140 4.18 1.84 -13.79
C ALA A 140 5.46 2.04 -12.96
N ALA A 141 6.25 3.02 -13.36
CA ALA A 141 7.42 3.47 -12.65
C ALA A 141 7.11 3.68 -11.16
N GLY A 142 7.81 2.98 -10.27
CA GLY A 142 7.99 3.43 -8.88
C GLY A 142 7.76 2.45 -7.74
N TYR A 143 7.04 1.34 -7.91
CA TYR A 143 6.54 0.63 -6.71
C TYR A 143 6.88 -0.86 -6.69
N ILE A 144 7.57 -1.30 -5.62
CA ILE A 144 7.88 -2.71 -5.36
C ILE A 144 6.62 -3.37 -4.79
N GLY A 145 5.66 -3.60 -5.67
CA GLY A 145 4.51 -4.47 -5.45
C GLY A 145 4.24 -5.20 -6.76
N GLU A 146 4.55 -6.49 -6.83
CA GLU A 146 3.99 -7.32 -7.90
C GLU A 146 2.46 -7.22 -7.76
N LYS A 147 1.79 -6.58 -8.74
CA LYS A 147 0.35 -6.32 -8.67
C LYS A 147 -0.38 -7.63 -8.37
N GLY A 148 -1.19 -7.59 -7.31
CA GLY A 148 -1.97 -8.74 -6.85
C GLY A 148 -1.31 -9.56 -5.73
N ILE A 149 -0.07 -9.29 -5.31
CA ILE A 149 0.60 -10.03 -4.22
C ILE A 149 0.64 -9.21 -2.92
N GLY A 150 0.83 -7.88 -3.01
CA GLY A 150 0.87 -6.95 -1.86
C GLY A 150 -0.28 -7.12 -0.87
N PHE A 151 -1.52 -7.10 -1.37
CA PHE A 151 -2.72 -7.32 -0.59
C PHE A 151 -2.71 -8.65 0.20
N LYS A 152 -2.08 -9.71 -0.30
CA LYS A 152 -2.18 -11.06 0.30
C LYS A 152 -1.39 -11.15 1.60
N SER A 153 -0.46 -10.22 1.82
CA SER A 153 0.24 -10.08 3.10
C SER A 153 -0.70 -9.84 4.28
N VAL A 154 -1.91 -9.30 4.06
CA VAL A 154 -2.87 -9.08 5.16
C VAL A 154 -3.32 -10.40 5.81
N PHE A 155 -3.26 -11.53 5.10
CA PHE A 155 -3.65 -12.84 5.64
C PHE A 155 -2.67 -13.40 6.67
N MET A 156 -1.51 -12.78 6.82
CA MET A 156 -0.58 -13.10 7.90
C MET A 156 -1.00 -12.44 9.23
N ALA A 157 -1.78 -11.36 9.17
CA ALA A 157 -2.40 -10.72 10.33
C ALA A 157 -3.85 -11.20 10.56
N ALA A 158 -4.60 -11.45 9.48
CA ALA A 158 -6.02 -11.74 9.50
C ALA A 158 -6.36 -13.11 8.89
N TRP A 159 -7.32 -13.82 9.48
CA TRP A 159 -7.83 -15.07 8.89
C TRP A 159 -8.94 -14.82 7.88
N LYS A 160 -9.60 -13.66 7.96
CA LYS A 160 -10.68 -13.27 7.05
C LYS A 160 -10.57 -11.80 6.70
N VAL A 161 -10.86 -11.50 5.44
CA VAL A 161 -10.93 -10.15 4.91
C VAL A 161 -12.28 -9.97 4.26
N HIS A 162 -13.10 -9.07 4.79
CA HIS A 162 -14.40 -8.72 4.23
C HIS A 162 -14.30 -7.37 3.54
N ILE A 163 -14.72 -7.30 2.27
CA ILE A 163 -14.67 -6.09 1.45
C ILE A 163 -16.10 -5.70 1.11
N GLN A 164 -16.47 -4.48 1.50
CA GLN A 164 -17.72 -3.84 1.18
C GLN A 164 -17.42 -2.60 0.35
N SER A 165 -17.84 -2.61 -0.92
CA SER A 165 -17.56 -1.50 -1.84
C SER A 165 -18.69 -1.33 -2.83
N HIS A 166 -19.47 -0.26 -2.64
CA HIS A 166 -20.66 0.01 -3.43
C HIS A 166 -21.64 -1.18 -3.46
N LYS A 167 -21.79 -1.87 -4.60
CA LYS A 167 -22.65 -3.07 -4.72
C LYS A 167 -21.95 -4.38 -4.33
N PHE A 168 -20.63 -4.36 -4.16
CA PHE A 168 -19.87 -5.55 -3.78
C PHE A 168 -19.86 -5.76 -2.27
N SER A 169 -20.15 -6.99 -1.84
CA SER A 169 -19.89 -7.47 -0.49
C SER A 169 -19.42 -8.93 -0.56
N PHE A 170 -18.12 -9.13 -0.32
CA PHE A 170 -17.51 -10.45 -0.44
C PHE A 170 -16.32 -10.57 0.51
N SER A 171 -15.97 -11.80 0.86
CA SER A 171 -14.84 -12.08 1.72
C SER A 171 -13.88 -13.10 1.12
N PHE A 172 -12.67 -13.05 1.66
CA PHE A 172 -11.63 -14.04 1.47
C PHE A 172 -11.32 -14.65 2.83
N THR A 173 -11.01 -15.94 2.87
CA THR A 173 -10.72 -16.65 4.13
C THR A 173 -9.46 -17.48 3.97
N HIS A 174 -8.58 -17.43 4.97
CA HIS A 174 -7.37 -18.23 5.03
C HIS A 174 -6.96 -18.44 6.49
N ARG A 175 -7.03 -19.67 6.97
CA ARG A 175 -6.63 -20.10 8.30
C ARG A 175 -5.29 -20.84 8.25
N LYS A 176 -4.67 -20.97 9.42
CA LYS A 176 -3.45 -21.77 9.58
C LYS A 176 -3.74 -23.22 9.18
N GLY A 177 -3.02 -23.72 8.17
CA GLY A 177 -3.19 -25.06 7.63
C GLY A 177 -3.94 -25.12 6.30
N ASP A 178 -4.58 -24.03 5.88
CA ASP A 178 -5.24 -23.97 4.58
C ASP A 178 -4.23 -23.97 3.42
N SER A 179 -4.69 -24.41 2.25
CA SER A 179 -3.91 -24.46 1.01
C SER A 179 -3.36 -23.10 0.56
N GLY A 180 -3.99 -22.00 0.98
CA GLY A 180 -3.69 -20.62 0.57
C GLY A 180 -4.56 -20.10 -0.57
N LEU A 181 -5.37 -20.97 -1.21
CA LEU A 181 -6.24 -20.55 -2.32
C LEU A 181 -7.36 -19.60 -1.85
N GLY A 182 -7.84 -19.74 -0.60
CA GLY A 182 -8.85 -18.85 -0.05
C GLY A 182 -8.44 -17.37 0.06
N MET A 183 -7.14 -17.06 -0.06
CA MET A 183 -6.63 -15.69 -0.15
C MET A 183 -6.96 -14.98 -1.49
N VAL A 184 -7.42 -15.73 -2.49
CA VAL A 184 -7.69 -15.24 -3.86
C VAL A 184 -9.02 -15.71 -4.44
N THR A 185 -9.75 -16.53 -3.69
CA THR A 185 -11.09 -17.01 -4.05
C THR A 185 -12.12 -16.20 -3.27
N PRO A 186 -12.85 -15.29 -3.93
CA PRO A 186 -13.84 -14.48 -3.25
C PRO A 186 -15.10 -15.31 -2.98
N VAL A 187 -15.73 -15.07 -1.83
CA VAL A 187 -17.03 -15.66 -1.48
C VAL A 187 -17.99 -14.52 -1.19
N TRP A 188 -19.15 -14.54 -1.83
CA TRP A 188 -20.18 -13.52 -1.58
C TRP A 188 -20.63 -13.59 -0.11
N GLU A 189 -20.76 -12.43 0.52
CA GLU A 189 -21.17 -12.32 1.91
C GLU A 189 -22.21 -11.21 2.05
N GLU A 190 -23.44 -11.57 2.42
CA GLU A 190 -24.47 -10.59 2.71
C GLU A 190 -24.16 -9.86 4.01
N THR A 191 -24.51 -8.58 4.07
CA THR A 191 -24.35 -7.78 5.29
C THR A 191 -25.44 -6.72 5.36
N ASP A 192 -26.05 -6.62 6.53
CA ASP A 192 -27.04 -5.59 6.87
C ASP A 192 -26.36 -4.29 7.35
N GLU A 193 -25.07 -4.36 7.68
CA GLU A 193 -24.27 -3.18 7.99
C GLU A 193 -23.93 -2.47 6.69
N ALA A 194 -24.75 -1.48 6.32
CA ALA A 194 -24.34 -0.51 5.32
C ALA A 194 -22.98 0.06 5.74
N ALA A 195 -21.99 0.00 4.86
CA ALA A 195 -20.90 0.96 4.95
C ALA A 195 -21.60 2.32 5.04
N GLY A 196 -21.26 3.14 6.04
CA GLY A 196 -21.83 4.49 6.13
C GLY A 196 -21.46 5.30 4.88
N ASP A 197 -21.52 6.63 4.93
CA ASP A 197 -21.09 7.48 3.81
C ASP A 197 -19.61 7.27 3.33
N SER A 198 -18.88 6.30 3.91
CA SER A 198 -17.60 5.76 3.48
C SER A 198 -17.71 4.86 2.24
N SER A 199 -17.17 5.31 1.11
CA SER A 199 -17.06 4.49 -0.09
C SER A 199 -15.80 3.61 -0.06
N THR A 200 -16.05 2.32 0.11
CA THR A 200 -15.12 1.20 0.37
C THR A 200 -14.70 1.06 1.83
N ARG A 201 -15.15 -0.04 2.45
CA ARG A 201 -14.75 -0.57 3.75
C ARG A 201 -14.11 -1.94 3.57
N ILE A 202 -12.94 -2.14 4.17
CA ILE A 202 -12.24 -3.43 4.26
C ILE A 202 -12.07 -3.77 5.72
N THR A 203 -12.63 -4.89 6.17
CA THR A 203 -12.52 -5.37 7.54
C THR A 203 -11.63 -6.61 7.59
N LEU A 204 -10.51 -6.49 8.30
CA LEU A 204 -9.56 -7.57 8.56
C LEU A 204 -9.88 -8.18 9.93
N LEU A 205 -10.35 -9.43 9.96
CA LEU A 205 -10.59 -10.18 11.20
C LEU A 205 -9.30 -10.90 11.59
N LEU A 206 -8.70 -10.49 12.71
CA LEU A 206 -7.36 -10.90 13.11
C LEU A 206 -7.32 -12.36 13.55
N HIS A 207 -6.19 -13.02 13.32
CA HIS A 207 -5.95 -14.37 13.83
C HIS A 207 -5.99 -14.37 15.36
N THR A 208 -6.70 -15.35 15.92
CA THR A 208 -6.65 -15.71 17.34
C THR A 208 -6.00 -17.08 17.48
N SER A 209 -5.45 -17.36 18.66
CA SER A 209 -4.80 -18.63 18.98
C SER A 209 -5.28 -19.14 20.33
N GLU A 210 -4.92 -20.38 20.66
CA GLU A 210 -5.20 -20.96 21.97
C GLU A 210 -4.27 -20.39 23.06
N ASP A 211 -3.23 -19.63 22.69
CA ASP A 211 -2.29 -18.96 23.58
C ASP A 211 -2.60 -17.44 23.65
N PRO A 212 -3.20 -16.95 24.76
CA PRO A 212 -3.49 -15.53 24.93
C PRO A 212 -2.26 -14.62 24.86
N GLU A 213 -1.08 -15.12 25.24
CA GLU A 213 0.16 -14.32 25.15
C GLU A 213 0.63 -14.16 23.70
N GLU A 214 0.45 -15.18 22.86
CA GLU A 214 0.75 -15.09 21.43
C GLU A 214 -0.17 -14.06 20.77
N ASP A 215 -1.45 -14.06 21.14
CA ASP A 215 -2.43 -13.10 20.64
C ASP A 215 -2.13 -11.68 21.10
N GLU A 216 -1.71 -11.46 22.35
CA GLU A 216 -1.26 -10.15 22.83
C GLU A 216 -0.02 -9.67 22.05
N ARG A 217 1.02 -10.50 21.91
CA ARG A 217 2.21 -10.17 21.13
C ARG A 217 1.89 -9.79 19.68
N ARG A 218 0.93 -10.49 19.07
CA ARG A 218 0.47 -10.21 17.70
C ARG A 218 -0.27 -8.87 17.63
N ARG A 219 -1.19 -8.61 18.58
CA ARG A 219 -1.93 -7.35 18.69
C ARG A 219 -0.98 -6.17 18.88
N ASP A 220 -0.01 -6.28 19.79
CA ASP A 220 1.01 -5.27 20.02
C ASP A 220 1.84 -5.00 18.76
N THR A 221 2.24 -6.07 18.06
CA THR A 221 2.99 -5.94 16.80
C THR A 221 2.19 -5.15 15.78
N ILE A 222 0.92 -5.51 15.54
CA ILE A 222 0.02 -4.81 14.60
C ILE A 222 -0.17 -3.35 15.02
N ARG A 223 -0.44 -3.11 16.31
CA ARG A 223 -0.62 -1.78 16.87
C ARG A 223 0.59 -0.89 16.59
N LEU A 224 1.79 -1.39 16.87
CA LEU A 224 3.05 -0.67 16.62
C LEU A 224 3.22 -0.31 15.13
N GLN A 225 2.86 -1.20 14.20
CA GLN A 225 2.97 -0.88 12.76
C GLN A 225 2.12 0.33 12.35
N PHE A 226 0.94 0.50 12.96
CA PHE A 226 0.08 1.66 12.72
C PHE A 226 0.55 2.92 13.48
N GLN A 227 1.11 2.75 14.69
CA GLN A 227 1.67 3.86 15.47
C GLN A 227 2.92 4.45 14.82
N ASP A 228 3.75 3.62 14.19
CA ASP A 228 4.99 4.01 13.54
C ASP A 228 4.79 4.70 12.17
N LEU A 229 3.54 4.88 11.73
CA LEU A 229 3.25 5.54 10.46
C LEU A 229 3.66 7.02 10.53
N GLN A 230 4.67 7.39 9.74
CA GLN A 230 5.18 8.76 9.68
C GLN A 230 4.26 9.68 8.85
N HIS A 231 3.90 10.84 9.40
CA HIS A 231 3.07 11.86 8.74
C HIS A 231 3.65 12.38 7.40
N THR A 232 4.97 12.32 7.25
CA THR A 232 5.71 12.72 6.04
C THR A 232 5.41 11.84 4.82
N ILE A 233 4.82 10.66 5.01
CA ILE A 233 4.39 9.77 3.92
C ILE A 233 3.45 10.48 2.93
N LEU A 234 2.60 11.39 3.41
CA LEU A 234 1.66 12.14 2.59
C LEU A 234 2.36 12.98 1.50
N LEU A 235 3.62 13.40 1.70
CA LEU A 235 4.38 14.14 0.69
C LEU A 235 4.69 13.32 -0.57
N PHE A 236 4.66 11.99 -0.43
CA PHE A 236 5.07 11.04 -1.46
C PHE A 236 3.89 10.31 -2.09
N LEU A 237 2.73 10.33 -1.43
CA LEU A 237 1.47 9.82 -1.98
C LEU A 237 0.93 10.75 -3.08
N GLN A 238 0.23 10.19 -4.06
CA GLN A 238 -0.23 10.92 -5.22
C GLN A 238 -1.63 11.51 -4.99
N LYS A 239 -2.56 10.72 -4.44
CA LYS A 239 -3.99 11.08 -4.36
C LYS A 239 -4.45 11.39 -2.95
N LEU A 240 -4.05 10.58 -1.97
CA LEU A 240 -4.43 10.77 -0.57
C LEU A 240 -3.96 12.13 -0.04
N ARG A 241 -4.85 12.79 0.69
CA ARG A 241 -4.59 14.06 1.39
C ARG A 241 -4.79 13.94 2.89
N LYS A 242 -5.49 12.91 3.36
CA LYS A 242 -5.72 12.65 4.77
C LYS A 242 -5.56 11.17 5.11
N VAL A 243 -4.86 10.89 6.20
CA VAL A 243 -4.75 9.55 6.80
C VAL A 243 -5.16 9.66 8.26
N GLN A 244 -6.10 8.82 8.70
CA GLN A 244 -6.53 8.75 10.09
C GLN A 244 -6.25 7.38 10.67
N VAL A 245 -5.75 7.32 11.90
CA VAL A 245 -5.54 6.08 12.66
C VAL A 245 -6.21 6.24 14.02
N SER A 246 -7.21 5.42 14.31
CA SER A 246 -7.91 5.37 15.60
C SER A 246 -7.72 4.01 16.24
N PHE A 247 -7.42 3.98 17.53
CA PHE A 247 -7.25 2.76 18.33
C PHE A 247 -8.41 2.59 19.29
N TYR A 248 -8.89 1.36 19.45
CA TYR A 248 -10.03 0.99 20.27
C TYR A 248 -9.65 -0.11 21.26
N ASP A 249 -10.34 -0.17 22.40
CA ASP A 249 -10.25 -1.29 23.35
C ASP A 249 -11.33 -2.35 23.07
N ASN A 250 -11.48 -3.32 23.98
CA ASN A 250 -12.47 -4.39 23.85
C ASN A 250 -13.93 -3.92 24.02
N ASP A 251 -14.14 -2.75 24.62
CA ASP A 251 -15.46 -2.16 24.87
C ASP A 251 -15.86 -1.16 23.76
N ASP A 252 -15.14 -1.19 22.63
CA ASP A 252 -15.31 -0.28 21.48
C ASP A 252 -15.10 1.20 21.83
N VAL A 253 -14.34 1.48 22.90
CA VAL A 253 -14.00 2.85 23.30
C VAL A 253 -12.72 3.28 22.57
N GLN A 254 -12.79 4.41 21.87
CA GLN A 254 -11.61 4.99 21.20
C GLN A 254 -10.60 5.47 22.25
N THR A 255 -9.44 4.81 22.32
CA THR A 255 -8.36 5.09 23.29
C THR A 255 -7.35 6.11 22.77
N ALA A 256 -7.15 6.18 21.45
CA ALA A 256 -6.27 7.16 20.82
C ALA A 256 -6.70 7.42 19.38
N THR A 257 -6.40 8.61 18.87
CA THR A 257 -6.57 8.93 17.45
C THR A 257 -5.48 9.87 16.98
N THR A 258 -5.02 9.63 15.76
CA THR A 258 -4.05 10.47 15.06
C THR A 258 -4.57 10.75 13.66
N VAL A 259 -4.60 12.03 13.28
CA VAL A 259 -4.99 12.49 11.95
C VAL A 259 -3.82 13.21 11.30
N TYR A 260 -3.39 12.71 10.14
CA TYR A 260 -2.44 13.37 9.27
C TYR A 260 -3.19 14.01 8.10
N SER A 261 -2.94 15.29 7.82
CA SER A 261 -3.46 15.97 6.63
C SER A 261 -2.39 16.75 5.88
N LEU A 262 -2.53 16.80 4.56
CA LEU A 262 -1.66 17.52 3.64
C LEU A 262 -2.44 18.62 2.94
N HIS A 263 -1.96 19.85 3.07
CA HIS A 263 -2.55 21.02 2.41
C HIS A 263 -1.50 21.79 1.63
N GLY A 264 -1.93 22.50 0.58
CA GLY A 264 -1.04 23.22 -0.31
C GLY A 264 -0.21 22.29 -1.20
N SER A 265 0.60 22.90 -2.07
CA SER A 265 1.43 22.17 -3.04
C SER A 265 2.89 22.59 -2.98
N ASN A 266 3.17 23.87 -2.70
CA ASN A 266 4.51 24.39 -2.44
C ASN A 266 4.45 25.83 -1.88
N PRO A 267 4.69 26.05 -0.58
CA PRO A 267 5.00 25.03 0.43
C PRO A 267 3.83 24.08 0.64
N ALA A 268 4.15 22.82 0.88
CA ALA A 268 3.22 21.79 1.30
C ALA A 268 3.23 21.75 2.83
N THR A 269 2.06 21.81 3.44
CA THR A 269 1.87 21.80 4.88
C THR A 269 1.39 20.43 5.30
N ILE A 270 2.11 19.77 6.21
CA ILE A 270 1.60 18.58 6.90
C ILE A 270 1.16 18.98 8.30
N ARG A 271 -0.07 18.59 8.65
CA ARG A 271 -0.64 18.72 9.98
C ARG A 271 -0.81 17.33 10.60
N LYS A 272 -0.37 17.17 11.83
CA LYS A 272 -0.57 15.99 12.68
C LYS A 272 -1.40 16.41 13.88
N GLU A 273 -2.58 15.83 14.03
CA GLU A 273 -3.52 16.11 15.12
C GLU A 273 -3.69 14.84 15.96
N THR A 274 -3.50 14.98 17.27
CA THR A 274 -3.60 13.90 18.27
C THR A 274 -4.41 14.38 19.47
N SER A 275 -4.69 13.50 20.43
CA SER A 275 -5.28 13.91 21.72
C SER A 275 -4.45 14.95 22.46
N ASP A 276 -3.14 14.96 22.25
CA ASP A 276 -2.19 15.75 23.02
C ASP A 276 -1.93 17.12 22.40
N GLY A 277 -2.37 17.33 21.15
CA GLY A 277 -2.23 18.60 20.45
C GLY A 277 -2.10 18.45 18.94
N VAL A 278 -1.75 19.58 18.33
CA VAL A 278 -1.60 19.74 16.88
C VAL A 278 -0.18 20.18 16.58
N GLU A 279 0.48 19.44 15.70
CA GLU A 279 1.79 19.78 15.14
C GLU A 279 1.63 20.10 13.65
N GLU A 280 2.26 21.17 13.18
CA GLU A 280 2.23 21.56 11.78
C GLU A 280 3.66 21.81 11.30
N ARG A 281 3.98 21.35 10.09
CA ARG A 281 5.29 21.58 9.48
C ARG A 281 5.15 21.81 7.98
N GLN A 282 5.84 22.84 7.50
CA GLN A 282 5.89 23.19 6.08
C GLN A 282 7.10 22.58 5.40
N TYR A 283 6.90 22.18 4.14
CA TYR A 283 7.92 21.59 3.30
C TYR A 283 7.93 22.25 1.92
N HIS A 284 9.12 22.55 1.42
CA HIS A 284 9.31 22.77 -0.01
C HIS A 284 9.55 21.42 -0.69
N VAL A 285 8.67 21.02 -1.61
CA VAL A 285 8.72 19.72 -2.29
C VAL A 285 9.13 19.91 -3.75
N THR A 286 10.19 19.24 -4.17
CA THR A 286 10.63 19.20 -5.57
C THR A 286 10.52 17.79 -6.10
N LYS A 287 9.73 17.60 -7.15
CA LYS A 287 9.60 16.33 -7.88
C LYS A 287 10.39 16.40 -9.19
N HIS A 288 11.10 15.33 -9.52
CA HIS A 288 11.83 15.22 -10.78
C HIS A 288 11.80 13.80 -11.31
N VAL A 289 11.45 13.64 -12.57
CA VAL A 289 11.55 12.36 -13.26
C VAL A 289 12.99 12.20 -13.77
N THR A 290 13.67 11.15 -13.30
CA THR A 290 14.97 10.72 -13.82
C THR A 290 14.74 9.63 -14.85
N GLU A 291 15.28 9.82 -16.06
CA GLU A 291 15.16 8.89 -17.18
C GLU A 291 16.36 7.94 -17.24
N ASN A 292 16.27 6.91 -18.08
CA ASN A 292 17.36 5.95 -18.33
C ASN A 292 17.87 5.23 -17.07
N ILE A 293 16.98 4.98 -16.11
CA ILE A 293 17.32 4.28 -14.87
C ILE A 293 17.44 2.78 -15.16
N PRO A 294 18.54 2.10 -14.75
CA PRO A 294 18.68 0.65 -14.85
C PRO A 294 17.57 -0.11 -14.14
N ARG A 295 17.25 -1.31 -14.61
CA ARG A 295 16.25 -2.19 -13.96
C ARG A 295 16.64 -2.49 -12.51
N SER A 296 15.64 -2.65 -11.67
CA SER A 296 15.85 -3.10 -10.30
C SER A 296 16.22 -4.58 -10.31
N GLU A 297 17.34 -4.94 -9.67
CA GLU A 297 17.76 -6.35 -9.57
C GLU A 297 16.77 -7.20 -8.76
N ASN A 298 15.93 -6.56 -7.94
CA ASN A 298 14.94 -7.20 -7.08
C ASN A 298 13.53 -7.28 -7.72
N ARG A 299 13.39 -7.01 -9.02
CA ARG A 299 12.10 -7.05 -9.73
C ARG A 299 12.10 -8.05 -10.88
N THR A 300 11.03 -8.83 -10.98
CA THR A 300 10.76 -9.71 -12.12
C THR A 300 10.04 -8.91 -13.21
N TYR A 301 10.55 -8.94 -14.45
CA TYR A 301 9.96 -8.22 -15.58
C TYR A 301 9.39 -9.25 -16.57
N SER A 302 8.14 -9.06 -16.99
CA SER A 302 7.43 -10.05 -17.81
C SER A 302 7.69 -9.94 -19.32
N ASP A 303 8.23 -8.82 -19.83
CA ASP A 303 8.41 -8.62 -21.28
C ASP A 303 9.77 -8.02 -21.72
N GLU A 304 10.20 -8.37 -22.94
CA GLU A 304 11.43 -7.84 -23.57
C GLU A 304 11.29 -6.39 -24.07
N ARG A 305 10.08 -5.84 -24.17
CA ARG A 305 9.84 -4.42 -24.52
C ARG A 305 10.24 -3.44 -23.40
N ASP A 306 10.53 -3.93 -22.21
CA ASP A 306 11.01 -3.15 -21.06
C ASP A 306 12.53 -2.80 -21.15
N ARG A 307 13.17 -2.94 -22.32
CA ARG A 307 14.63 -2.82 -22.51
C ARG A 307 15.13 -1.37 -22.67
N ALA A 308 14.24 -0.40 -22.90
CA ALA A 308 14.60 1.00 -23.11
C ALA A 308 13.68 1.90 -22.27
N ASP A 309 14.28 2.86 -21.54
CA ASP A 309 13.59 4.00 -20.93
C ASP A 309 12.75 3.74 -19.68
N SER A 310 13.31 3.07 -18.65
CA SER A 310 12.70 3.15 -17.32
C SER A 310 12.97 4.53 -16.71
N SER A 311 11.91 5.32 -16.54
CA SER A 311 11.95 6.58 -15.80
C SER A 311 11.45 6.37 -14.38
N THR A 312 11.84 7.24 -13.45
CA THR A 312 11.40 7.16 -12.05
C THR A 312 11.36 8.55 -11.43
N GLU A 313 10.32 8.80 -10.62
CA GLU A 313 10.21 10.03 -9.84
C GLU A 313 11.15 10.01 -8.62
N VAL A 314 11.90 11.10 -8.48
CA VAL A 314 12.66 11.47 -7.30
C VAL A 314 11.94 12.64 -6.65
N VAL A 315 11.57 12.48 -5.38
CA VAL A 315 10.94 13.52 -4.58
C VAL A 315 11.93 13.96 -3.50
N LEU A 316 12.22 15.26 -3.45
CA LEU A 316 12.99 15.89 -2.39
C LEU A 316 12.05 16.80 -1.59
N ALA A 317 12.07 16.71 -0.27
CA ALA A 317 11.31 17.62 0.58
C ALA A 317 12.21 18.30 1.63
N PHE A 318 12.15 19.62 1.67
CA PHE A 318 12.96 20.46 2.56
C PHE A 318 12.05 21.04 3.64
N PRO A 319 12.22 20.65 4.92
CA PRO A 319 11.46 21.24 6.01
C PRO A 319 11.76 22.74 6.11
N LEU A 320 10.76 23.55 6.41
CA LEU A 320 10.85 25.01 6.49
C LEU A 320 10.51 25.50 7.91
N THR A 321 11.17 26.59 8.31
CA THR A 321 10.75 27.43 9.44
C THR A 321 9.50 28.24 9.07
N ASP A 322 8.86 28.86 10.06
CA ASP A 322 7.73 29.78 9.86
C ASP A 322 8.07 30.97 8.95
N THR A 323 9.36 31.31 8.83
CA THR A 323 9.88 32.35 7.94
C THR A 323 10.21 31.84 6.53
N GLY A 324 9.91 30.57 6.22
CA GLY A 324 10.16 29.95 4.92
C GLY A 324 11.62 29.56 4.68
N THR A 325 12.44 29.46 5.73
CA THR A 325 13.86 29.11 5.62
C THR A 325 14.06 27.60 5.82
N PRO A 326 14.88 26.92 5.00
CA PRO A 326 15.14 25.48 5.20
C PRO A 326 15.75 25.16 6.57
N ILE A 327 15.20 24.14 7.23
CA ILE A 327 15.74 23.59 8.48
C ILE A 327 16.82 22.56 8.12
N VAL A 328 18.01 22.71 8.72
CA VAL A 328 19.17 21.83 8.48
C VAL A 328 19.34 20.87 9.64
N GLU A 329 18.60 19.77 9.61
CA GLU A 329 18.68 18.68 10.60
C GLU A 329 18.68 17.32 9.89
N ASN A 330 18.98 16.22 10.58
CA ASN A 330 18.91 14.90 9.94
C ASN A 330 17.47 14.58 9.53
N GLN A 331 17.29 14.13 8.29
CA GLN A 331 16.00 13.77 7.71
C GLN A 331 16.03 12.33 7.21
N ASP A 332 14.83 11.76 7.08
CA ASP A 332 14.63 10.39 6.67
C ASP A 332 14.75 10.20 5.16
N VAL A 333 15.23 9.02 4.77
CA VAL A 333 15.25 8.56 3.38
C VAL A 333 14.18 7.50 3.23
N PHE A 334 13.43 7.56 2.14
CA PHE A 334 12.29 6.70 1.88
C PHE A 334 12.51 5.92 0.59
N ALA A 335 12.28 4.61 0.69
CA ALA A 335 11.97 3.75 -0.44
C ALA A 335 10.58 3.20 -0.20
N PHE A 336 9.60 4.10 -0.31
CA PHE A 336 8.23 3.97 0.23
C PHE A 336 8.16 3.91 1.76
N LEU A 337 8.89 2.97 2.38
CA LEU A 337 9.09 2.94 3.83
C LEU A 337 10.24 3.87 4.24
N PRO A 338 10.18 4.48 5.44
CA PRO A 338 11.34 5.06 6.07
C PRO A 338 12.47 4.03 6.18
N MET A 339 13.66 4.41 5.73
CA MET A 339 14.89 3.64 5.82
C MET A 339 15.71 4.10 7.03
N ARG A 340 16.81 3.40 7.33
CA ARG A 340 17.72 3.85 8.40
C ARG A 340 18.22 5.27 8.13
N PRO A 341 18.40 6.09 9.18
CA PRO A 341 18.96 7.43 9.04
C PRO A 341 20.31 7.39 8.33
N MET A 342 20.43 8.16 7.23
CA MET A 342 21.67 8.25 6.44
C MET A 342 22.37 9.61 6.56
N GLY A 343 21.82 10.55 7.34
CA GLY A 343 22.45 11.85 7.60
C GLY A 343 22.15 12.95 6.57
N PHE A 344 21.23 12.70 5.62
CA PHE A 344 20.73 13.74 4.71
C PHE A 344 20.00 14.84 5.48
N LYS A 345 20.02 16.07 4.94
CA LYS A 345 19.41 17.26 5.56
C LYS A 345 18.04 17.64 4.99
N PHE A 346 17.50 16.76 4.16
CA PHE A 346 16.23 16.89 3.47
C PHE A 346 15.70 15.47 3.22
N LEU A 347 14.39 15.33 3.12
CA LEU A 347 13.78 14.04 2.85
C LEU A 347 14.04 13.67 1.39
N ILE A 348 14.32 12.40 1.16
CA ILE A 348 14.50 11.82 -0.18
C ILE A 348 13.52 10.67 -0.30
N HIS A 349 12.66 10.69 -1.32
CA HIS A 349 11.84 9.53 -1.68
C HIS A 349 12.07 9.16 -3.13
N THR A 350 12.51 7.92 -3.36
CA THR A 350 12.56 7.31 -4.69
C THR A 350 12.64 5.78 -4.57
N ASP A 351 12.59 5.07 -5.67
CA ASP A 351 12.40 3.61 -5.68
C ASP A 351 13.72 2.80 -5.56
N PHE A 352 14.52 3.15 -4.55
CA PHE A 352 15.81 2.51 -4.29
C PHE A 352 15.69 0.98 -4.23
N VAL A 353 16.70 0.30 -4.78
CA VAL A 353 16.97 -1.11 -4.51
C VAL A 353 17.48 -1.21 -3.08
N THR A 354 16.69 -1.85 -2.22
CA THR A 354 17.02 -1.99 -0.80
C THR A 354 17.61 -3.37 -0.50
N GLU A 355 18.35 -3.45 0.60
CA GLU A 355 18.83 -4.71 1.17
C GLU A 355 17.65 -5.65 1.50
N ALA A 356 17.91 -6.93 1.81
CA ALA A 356 16.87 -7.84 2.29
C ALA A 356 16.13 -7.31 3.54
N SER A 357 16.84 -6.55 4.39
CA SER A 357 16.26 -5.86 5.55
C SER A 357 15.29 -4.73 5.18
N ARG A 358 15.33 -4.26 3.92
CA ARG A 358 14.65 -3.08 3.36
C ARG A 358 14.99 -1.75 4.06
N GLN A 359 16.01 -1.76 4.90
CA GLN A 359 16.41 -0.64 5.75
C GLN A 359 17.70 0.05 5.25
N GLY A 360 18.46 -0.61 4.38
CA GLY A 360 19.66 -0.07 3.73
C GLY A 360 19.52 -0.04 2.21
N ILE A 361 20.33 0.79 1.55
CA ILE A 361 20.42 0.90 0.08
C ILE A 361 21.47 -0.08 -0.42
N VAL A 362 21.17 -0.86 -1.47
CA VAL A 362 22.17 -1.71 -2.13
C VAL A 362 23.13 -0.83 -2.93
N VAL A 363 24.27 -0.53 -2.34
CA VAL A 363 25.31 0.35 -2.90
C VAL A 363 25.86 -0.13 -4.25
N THR A 364 25.93 -1.44 -4.46
CA THR A 364 26.43 -2.05 -5.70
C THR A 364 25.41 -1.99 -6.85
N SER A 365 24.15 -1.65 -6.58
CA SER A 365 23.09 -1.61 -7.58
C SER A 365 23.35 -0.52 -8.63
N LEU A 366 23.30 -0.89 -9.91
CA LEU A 366 23.43 0.07 -11.01
C LEU A 366 22.27 1.07 -11.01
N ARG A 367 21.08 0.62 -10.62
CA ARG A 367 19.88 1.45 -10.47
C ARG A 367 20.10 2.55 -9.44
N ASN A 368 20.54 2.18 -8.24
CA ASN A 368 20.76 3.15 -7.17
C ASN A 368 21.82 4.17 -7.54
N ARG A 369 22.91 3.74 -8.19
CA ARG A 369 23.94 4.66 -8.69
C ARG A 369 23.39 5.67 -9.70
N ALA A 370 22.49 5.26 -10.58
CA ALA A 370 21.81 6.17 -11.51
C ALA A 370 20.84 7.11 -10.80
N LEU A 371 20.05 6.61 -9.84
CA LEU A 371 19.13 7.41 -9.02
C LEU A 371 19.86 8.51 -8.24
N LEU A 372 21.04 8.21 -7.68
CA LEU A 372 21.84 9.19 -6.95
C LEU A 372 22.33 10.33 -7.85
N LYS A 373 22.64 10.05 -9.12
CA LYS A 373 22.94 11.09 -10.12
C LYS A 373 21.71 11.96 -10.40
N GLY A 374 20.53 11.34 -10.50
CA GLY A 374 19.25 12.05 -10.60
C GLY A 374 19.02 12.99 -9.42
N ILE A 375 19.20 12.49 -8.19
CA ILE A 375 19.08 13.27 -6.95
C ILE A 375 20.05 14.47 -6.96
N ALA A 376 21.31 14.27 -7.35
CA ALA A 376 22.29 15.35 -7.47
C ALA A 376 21.90 16.40 -8.53
N ALA A 377 21.30 15.97 -9.64
CA ALA A 377 20.82 16.86 -10.70
C ALA A 377 19.64 17.74 -10.26
N VAL A 378 18.74 17.22 -9.41
CA VAL A 378 17.64 18.02 -8.82
C VAL A 378 18.20 19.05 -7.85
N SER A 379 19.11 18.58 -7.00
CA SER A 379 19.77 19.34 -5.96
C SER A 379 20.58 20.54 -6.48
N SER A 380 21.12 20.42 -7.70
CA SER A 380 21.95 21.45 -8.35
C SER A 380 21.17 22.39 -9.29
N LYS A 381 19.90 22.10 -9.61
CA LYS A 381 19.09 22.98 -10.47
C LYS A 381 18.77 24.28 -9.72
N PRO A 382 19.15 25.46 -10.27
CA PRO A 382 18.70 26.73 -9.73
C PRO A 382 17.20 26.84 -10.01
N SER A 383 16.38 26.47 -9.02
CA SER A 383 14.95 26.78 -9.07
C SER A 383 14.80 28.29 -9.26
N LYS A 384 14.17 28.68 -10.37
CA LYS A 384 13.84 30.08 -10.66
C LYS A 384 12.80 30.64 -9.68
N ASN A 385 12.12 29.78 -8.92
CA ASN A 385 10.95 30.13 -8.10
C ASN A 385 11.07 29.82 -6.59
N SER A 386 12.21 29.34 -6.08
CA SER A 386 12.33 29.04 -4.64
C SER A 386 13.60 29.64 -4.02
N VAL A 387 13.40 30.69 -3.22
CA VAL A 387 14.40 31.27 -2.32
C VAL A 387 14.98 30.20 -1.38
N ALA A 388 14.18 29.21 -0.99
CA ALA A 388 14.58 28.08 -0.15
C ALA A 388 15.75 27.24 -0.73
N ILE A 389 15.71 26.84 -2.00
CA ILE A 389 16.81 26.07 -2.61
C ILE A 389 18.09 26.92 -2.72
N ARG A 390 17.95 28.22 -3.06
CA ARG A 390 19.10 29.14 -3.09
C ARG A 390 19.71 29.34 -1.70
N HIS A 391 18.89 29.50 -0.66
CA HIS A 391 19.36 29.62 0.73
C HIS A 391 19.96 28.31 1.28
N SER A 392 19.43 27.15 0.87
CA SER A 392 20.05 25.86 1.21
C SER A 392 21.43 25.71 0.58
N ASN A 393 21.61 26.18 -0.66
CA ASN A 393 22.90 26.20 -1.35
C ASN A 393 23.90 27.18 -0.70
N THR A 394 23.45 28.21 0.02
CA THR A 394 24.36 29.15 0.70
C THR A 394 24.62 28.82 2.17
N ASN A 395 23.71 28.14 2.88
CA ASN A 395 23.79 27.90 4.33
C ASN A 395 24.25 26.47 4.72
N GLY A 396 25.00 25.78 3.86
CA GLY A 396 25.66 24.51 4.19
C GLY A 396 25.03 23.24 3.62
N CYS A 397 23.84 23.30 2.99
CA CYS A 397 23.32 22.15 2.23
C CYS A 397 24.04 21.97 0.88
N ALA A 398 24.66 23.01 0.29
CA ALA A 398 25.47 22.85 -0.94
C ALA A 398 26.55 21.77 -0.80
N GLY A 399 27.11 21.62 0.41
CA GLY A 399 28.07 20.57 0.72
C GLY A 399 27.48 19.16 0.62
N TYR A 400 26.17 18.97 0.83
CA TYR A 400 25.43 17.69 0.77
C TYR A 400 24.70 17.46 -0.56
N LEU A 401 24.62 18.48 -1.43
CA LEU A 401 23.89 18.46 -2.70
C LEU A 401 24.78 18.10 -3.91
N ASN A 402 26.10 18.04 -3.71
CA ASN A 402 27.06 17.58 -4.71
C ASN A 402 27.12 16.04 -4.75
N GLU A 403 27.18 15.45 -5.95
CA GLU A 403 27.30 14.00 -6.20
C GLU A 403 28.35 13.35 -5.29
N THR A 404 29.51 14.00 -5.09
CA THR A 404 30.59 13.46 -4.23
C THR A 404 30.20 13.36 -2.76
N ALA A 405 29.37 14.27 -2.26
CA ALA A 405 28.92 14.26 -0.87
C ALA A 405 27.72 13.37 -0.65
N ILE A 406 26.81 13.28 -1.63
CA ILE A 406 25.73 12.30 -1.63
C ILE A 406 26.33 10.89 -1.65
N LEU A 407 27.30 10.64 -2.55
CA LEU A 407 28.03 9.38 -2.60
C LEU A 407 28.85 9.17 -1.31
N GLY A 408 29.55 10.17 -0.79
CA GLY A 408 30.32 10.04 0.45
C GLY A 408 29.45 9.76 1.69
N THR A 409 28.22 10.27 1.70
CA THR A 409 27.22 10.03 2.77
C THR A 409 26.61 8.63 2.65
N VAL A 410 26.33 8.16 1.43
CA VAL A 410 25.70 6.84 1.18
C VAL A 410 26.71 5.68 1.18
N PHE A 411 27.93 5.89 0.70
CA PHE A 411 28.94 4.85 0.50
C PHE A 411 30.06 4.88 1.56
N GLY A 412 30.04 5.86 2.47
CA GLY A 412 31.21 6.20 3.27
C GLY A 412 32.34 6.75 2.39
N ARG A 413 33.36 7.38 2.98
CA ARG A 413 34.59 7.70 2.24
C ARG A 413 35.24 6.39 1.81
N VAL A 414 34.95 5.93 0.59
CA VAL A 414 35.81 4.95 -0.08
C VAL A 414 37.13 5.68 -0.33
N SER A 415 38.12 5.35 0.49
CA SER A 415 39.50 5.84 0.39
C SER A 415 40.23 5.07 -0.69
#